data_AF-A0A2G9HFJ4-F1
#
_entry.id   AF-A0A2G9HFJ4-F1
#
_cell.length_a   1.000
_cell.length_b   1.000
_cell.length_c   1.000
_cell.angle_alpha   90.00
_cell.angle_beta   90.00
_cell.angle_gamma   90.00
#
_symmetry.space_group_name_H-M   'P 1'
#
loop_
_entity.id
_entity.type
_entity.pdbx_description
1 polymer ?
#
loop_
_entity_poly.entity_id
_entity_poly.type
_entity_poly.pdbx_seq_one_letter_code
_entity_poly.pdbx_strand_id
1 'polypeptide(L)'
;MYLNNNFSPIFGSKNLNYYQAILKETYSVVIEVTDRSNKDIAFSKFLIRKVLTPQEWGIGLSAPRYLTQYQNQPKSFTYLDYIFAWEGGLLYEKNENNSANELIT
;
A
#
# COMPACT_ATOMS: atom_id res chain seq x y z
N MET A 1 -25.25 3.10 14.32
CA MET A 1 -24.10 2.17 14.30
C MET A 1 -22.92 2.98 13.76
N TYR A 2 -22.04 3.46 14.63
CA TYR A 2 -20.93 4.33 14.23
C TYR A 2 -19.77 3.46 13.74
N LEU A 3 -19.41 3.60 12.46
CA LEU A 3 -18.23 2.96 11.89
C LEU A 3 -16.99 3.71 12.41
N ASN A 4 -16.25 3.07 13.31
CA ASN A 4 -14.97 3.55 13.80
C ASN A 4 -13.94 3.42 12.66
N ASN A 5 -13.79 4.49 11.87
CA ASN A 5 -12.90 4.56 10.69
C ASN A 5 -11.41 4.75 11.04
N ASN A 6 -11.02 4.50 12.29
CA ASN A 6 -9.61 4.50 12.67
C ASN A 6 -9.00 3.16 12.27
N PHE A 7 -8.58 3.05 11.01
CA PHE A 7 -7.67 1.99 10.57
C PHE A 7 -6.31 2.22 11.26
N SER A 8 -6.23 1.82 12.52
CA SER A 8 -4.95 1.70 13.20
C SER A 8 -4.23 0.55 12.50
N PRO A 9 -3.03 0.74 11.92
CA PRO A 9 -2.31 -0.34 11.29
C PRO A 9 -2.17 -1.45 12.34
N ILE A 10 -2.84 -2.59 12.11
CA ILE A 10 -2.83 -3.75 13.01
C ILE A 10 -1.37 -4.23 13.23
N PHE A 11 -0.44 -3.80 12.38
CA PHE A 11 0.98 -4.00 12.49
C PHE A 11 1.71 -2.69 12.16
N GLY A 12 2.29 -2.00 13.15
CA GLY A 12 2.85 -0.64 13.02
C GLY A 12 3.95 -0.41 11.96
N SER A 13 4.36 -1.43 11.20
CA SER A 13 5.30 -1.36 10.07
C SER A 13 4.67 -1.57 8.68
N LYS A 14 3.40 -2.01 8.62
CA LYS A 14 2.65 -2.29 7.39
C LYS A 14 1.73 -1.12 7.07
N ASN A 15 2.23 -0.19 6.26
CA ASN A 15 1.54 1.03 5.82
C ASN A 15 1.24 0.99 4.32
N LEU A 16 0.61 2.05 3.78
CA LEU A 16 0.28 2.17 2.35
C LEU A 16 1.48 1.83 1.44
N ASN A 17 2.65 2.38 1.75
CA ASN A 17 3.88 2.15 0.98
C ASN A 17 4.31 0.68 0.99
N TYR A 18 4.17 -0.01 2.13
CA TYR A 18 4.46 -1.44 2.22
C TYR A 18 3.52 -2.27 1.33
N TYR A 19 2.22 -2.01 1.36
CA TYR A 19 1.26 -2.75 0.55
C TYR A 19 1.40 -2.45 -0.95
N GLN A 20 1.60 -1.18 -1.32
CA GLN A 20 1.88 -0.82 -2.71
C GLN A 20 3.18 -1.45 -3.23
N ALA A 21 4.20 -1.58 -2.38
CA ALA A 21 5.43 -2.28 -2.73
C ALA A 21 5.18 -3.76 -3.06
N ILE A 22 4.37 -4.46 -2.27
CA ILE A 22 4.02 -5.86 -2.53
C ILE A 22 3.30 -6.01 -3.88
N LEU A 23 2.34 -5.13 -4.18
CA LEU A 23 1.61 -5.18 -5.45
C LEU A 23 2.52 -4.92 -6.66
N LYS A 24 3.53 -4.03 -6.51
CA LYS A 24 4.54 -3.76 -7.54
C LYS A 24 5.52 -4.93 -7.70
N GLU A 25 6.06 -5.46 -6.60
CA GLU A 25 7.02 -6.57 -6.57
C GLU A 25 6.46 -7.84 -7.22
N THR A 26 5.16 -8.09 -7.03
CA THR A 26 4.45 -9.23 -7.64
C THR A 26 4.02 -8.99 -9.09
N TYR A 27 4.35 -7.81 -9.64
CA TYR A 27 3.91 -7.35 -10.96
C TYR A 27 2.37 -7.37 -11.13
N SER A 28 1.65 -7.23 -10.03
CA SER A 28 0.18 -7.26 -10.01
C SER A 28 -0.39 -5.93 -10.46
N VAL A 29 0.33 -4.83 -10.23
CA VAL A 29 -0.13 -3.48 -10.56
C VAL A 29 0.98 -2.61 -11.16
N VAL A 30 0.56 -1.53 -11.81
CA VAL A 30 1.41 -0.36 -12.12
C VAL A 30 0.79 0.84 -11.44
N ILE A 31 1.62 1.61 -10.73
CA ILE A 31 1.21 2.85 -10.07
C ILE A 31 2.05 3.97 -10.67
N GLU A 32 1.40 4.87 -11.41
CA GLU A 32 1.98 6.06 -12.01
C GLU A 32 1.41 7.29 -11.30
N VAL A 33 2.27 8.11 -10.70
CA VAL A 33 1.88 9.38 -10.09
C VAL A 33 2.49 10.49 -10.95
N THR A 34 1.65 11.38 -11.48
CA THR A 34 2.12 12.55 -12.21
C THR A 34 1.93 13.78 -11.33
N ASP A 35 3.04 14.35 -10.87
CA ASP A 35 3.04 15.60 -10.13
C ASP A 35 2.93 16.76 -11.13
N ARG A 36 1.94 17.63 -10.95
CA ARG A 36 2.08 19.00 -11.46
C ARG A 36 2.99 19.74 -10.49
N SER A 37 3.88 20.55 -11.04
CA SER A 37 4.81 21.40 -10.28
C SER A 37 4.17 21.97 -9.01
N ASN A 38 4.83 21.78 -7.87
CA ASN A 38 4.44 22.29 -6.55
C ASN A 38 3.09 21.80 -5.99
N LYS A 39 3.09 20.55 -5.51
CA LYS A 39 2.18 20.00 -4.47
C LYS A 39 0.81 19.51 -4.92
N ASP A 40 0.48 19.57 -6.22
CA ASP A 40 -0.76 19.01 -6.74
C ASP A 40 -0.51 17.70 -7.51
N ILE A 41 -1.12 16.60 -7.05
CA ILE A 41 -1.22 15.37 -7.83
C ILE A 41 -2.18 15.66 -8.99
N ALA A 42 -1.65 15.75 -10.21
CA ALA A 42 -2.46 16.05 -11.40
C ALA A 42 -3.35 14.87 -11.78
N PHE A 43 -2.79 13.66 -11.70
CA PHE A 43 -3.53 12.40 -11.73
C PHE A 43 -2.66 11.28 -11.14
N SER A 44 -3.30 10.35 -10.46
CA SER A 44 -2.72 9.06 -10.10
C SER A 44 -3.39 7.98 -10.94
N LYS A 45 -2.60 7.08 -11.51
CA LYS A 45 -3.09 5.93 -12.28
C LYS A 45 -2.69 4.66 -11.57
N PHE A 46 -3.69 3.83 -11.30
CA PHE A 46 -3.54 2.51 -10.72
C PHE A 46 -4.06 1.48 -11.73
N LEU A 47 -3.14 0.77 -12.39
CA LEU A 47 -3.48 -0.25 -13.38
C LEU A 47 -3.30 -1.64 -12.78
N ILE A 48 -4.38 -2.40 -12.70
CA ILE A 48 -4.37 -3.81 -12.31
C ILE A 48 -3.97 -4.65 -13.53
N ARG A 49 -2.88 -5.40 -13.42
CA ARG A 49 -2.41 -6.33 -14.47
C ARG A 49 -2.88 -7.75 -14.23
N LYS A 50 -2.81 -8.22 -12.99
CA LYS A 50 -3.18 -9.57 -12.58
C LYS A 50 -3.44 -9.65 -11.08
N VAL A 51 -4.22 -10.65 -10.69
CA VAL A 51 -4.39 -11.09 -9.30
C VAL A 51 -3.86 -12.52 -9.24
N LEU A 52 -2.85 -12.76 -8.42
CA LEU A 52 -2.24 -14.08 -8.28
C LEU A 52 -3.14 -14.98 -7.45
N THR A 53 -3.47 -16.14 -7.98
CA THR A 53 -4.07 -17.25 -7.23
C THR A 53 -3.05 -17.92 -6.31
N PRO A 54 -3.48 -18.72 -5.31
CA PRO A 54 -2.55 -19.49 -4.49
C PRO A 54 -1.64 -20.42 -5.31
N GLN A 55 -2.12 -20.93 -6.45
CA GLN A 55 -1.38 -21.80 -7.35
C GLN A 55 -0.30 -21.02 -8.12
N GLU A 56 -0.63 -19.83 -8.63
CA GLU A 56 0.30 -18.95 -9.34
C GLU A 56 1.32 -18.28 -8.41
N TRP A 57 1.09 -18.32 -7.10
CA TRP A 57 2.07 -17.87 -6.12
C TRP A 57 3.38 -18.66 -6.25
N GLY A 58 3.33 -19.95 -6.58
CA GLY A 58 4.50 -20.75 -6.96
C GLY A 58 5.46 -21.15 -5.82
N ILE A 59 5.19 -20.75 -4.58
CA ILE A 59 5.87 -21.22 -3.37
C ILE A 59 4.85 -21.51 -2.27
N GLY A 60 5.28 -22.05 -1.12
CA GLY A 60 4.39 -22.20 0.04
C GLY A 60 3.77 -20.85 0.45
N LEU A 61 2.47 -20.83 0.76
CA LEU A 61 1.73 -19.59 1.05
C LEU A 61 2.29 -18.82 2.26
N SER A 62 2.85 -19.55 3.22
CA SER A 62 3.50 -18.99 4.42
C SER A 62 5.00 -18.70 4.23
N ALA A 63 5.59 -19.07 3.10
CA ALA A 63 7.01 -18.84 2.85
C ALA A 63 7.27 -17.35 2.59
N PRO A 64 8.24 -16.73 3.28
CA PRO A 64 8.51 -15.31 3.12
C PRO A 64 9.21 -15.03 1.78
N ARG A 65 8.78 -13.94 1.14
CA ARG A 65 9.49 -13.24 0.07
C ARG A 65 10.02 -11.92 0.61
N TYR A 66 10.99 -11.33 -0.08
CA TYR A 66 11.59 -10.05 0.34
C TYR A 66 11.35 -8.98 -0.72
N LEU A 67 11.00 -7.79 -0.27
CA LEU A 67 10.84 -6.61 -1.12
C LEU A 67 12.21 -6.09 -1.54
N THR A 68 12.45 -6.05 -2.85
CA THR A 68 13.75 -5.69 -3.44
C THR A 68 14.11 -4.22 -3.21
N GLN A 69 13.09 -3.35 -3.09
CA GLN A 69 13.28 -1.91 -2.87
C GLN A 69 13.85 -1.53 -1.48
N TYR A 70 13.86 -2.46 -0.50
CA TYR A 70 14.33 -2.20 0.86
C TYR A 70 15.66 -2.92 1.16
N GLN A 71 16.74 -2.54 0.47
CA GLN A 71 18.05 -3.22 0.58
C GLN A 71 18.68 -3.14 1.97
N ASN A 72 18.58 -1.99 2.65
CA ASN A 72 19.23 -1.76 3.96
C ASN A 72 18.41 -2.28 5.15
N GLN A 73 17.11 -2.53 4.94
CA GLN A 73 16.19 -3.06 5.95
C GLN A 73 15.19 -4.00 5.27
N PRO A 74 15.60 -5.24 4.94
CA PRO A 74 14.79 -6.16 4.16
C PRO A 74 13.42 -6.38 4.81
N LYS A 75 12.36 -5.97 4.09
CA LYS A 75 10.99 -6.23 4.51
C LYS A 75 10.50 -7.50 3.83
N SER A 76 10.00 -8.44 4.62
CA SER A 76 9.41 -9.66 4.10
C SER A 76 7.89 -9.56 3.94
N PHE A 77 7.33 -10.43 3.11
CA PHE A 77 5.90 -10.58 2.88
C PHE A 77 5.55 -12.01 2.49
N THR A 78 4.34 -12.44 2.82
CA THR A 78 3.76 -13.75 2.52
C THR A 78 2.61 -13.61 1.51
N TYR A 79 1.99 -14.73 1.12
CA TYR A 79 0.77 -14.67 0.31
C TYR A 79 -0.38 -13.96 1.05
N LEU A 80 -0.46 -14.11 2.38
CA LEU A 80 -1.47 -13.41 3.18
C LEU A 80 -1.27 -11.89 3.13
N ASP A 81 -0.02 -11.42 3.20
CA ASP A 81 0.31 -10.00 3.06
C ASP A 81 -0.04 -9.48 1.66
N TYR A 82 0.14 -10.30 0.62
CA TYR A 82 -0.29 -10.00 -0.74
C TYR A 82 -1.80 -9.82 -0.86
N ILE A 83 -2.60 -10.68 -0.22
CA ILE A 83 -4.05 -10.54 -0.19
C ILE A 83 -4.46 -9.24 0.53
N PHE A 84 -3.87 -8.95 1.68
CA PHE A 84 -4.12 -7.69 2.38
C PHE A 84 -3.64 -6.46 1.62
N ALA A 85 -2.66 -6.61 0.72
CA ALA A 85 -2.16 -5.51 -0.09
C ALA A 85 -3.20 -4.95 -1.06
N TRP A 86 -4.18 -5.75 -1.48
CA TRP A 86 -5.26 -5.26 -2.35
C TRP A 86 -6.20 -4.28 -1.64
N GLU A 87 -6.37 -4.43 -0.33
CA GLU A 87 -7.10 -3.46 0.49
C GLU A 87 -6.15 -2.33 0.92
N GLY A 88 -5.08 -2.67 1.64
CA GLY A 88 -4.17 -1.69 2.25
C GLY A 88 -3.37 -0.85 1.26
N GLY A 89 -3.19 -1.30 0.01
CA GLY A 89 -2.53 -0.56 -1.06
C GLY A 89 -3.40 0.51 -1.73
N LEU A 90 -4.71 0.46 -1.48
CA LEU A 90 -5.72 1.38 -2.00
C LEU A 90 -6.33 2.27 -0.92
N LEU A 91 -6.10 1.97 0.36
CA LEU A 91 -6.57 2.80 1.46
C LEU A 91 -5.92 4.19 1.41
N TYR A 92 -6.77 5.22 1.33
CA TYR A 92 -6.36 6.60 1.52
C TYR A 92 -6.36 6.90 3.02
N GLU A 93 -5.19 7.14 3.59
CA GLU A 93 -5.07 7.66 4.95
C GLU A 93 -5.33 9.18 4.92
N LYS A 94 -6.52 9.60 5.36
CA LYS A 94 -6.80 11.01 5.60
C LYS A 94 -6.06 11.44 6.86
N ASN A 95 -4.96 12.17 6.72
CA ASN A 95 -4.29 12.80 7.86
C ASN A 95 -5.21 13.89 8.45
N GLU A 96 -6.00 13.58 9.48
CA GLU A 96 -6.88 14.57 10.14
C GLU A 96 -6.14 15.62 10.99
N ASN A 97 -4.80 15.67 10.94
CA ASN A 97 -4.00 16.61 11.74
C ASN A 97 -3.82 18.01 11.12
N ASN A 98 -4.32 18.28 9.91
CA ASN A 98 -4.16 19.60 9.28
C ASN A 98 -5.40 20.51 9.32
N SER A 99 -6.55 20.04 9.82
CA SER A 99 -7.78 20.85 9.87
C SER A 99 -7.86 21.80 11.07
N ALA A 100 -6.91 21.72 12.02
CA ALA A 100 -6.92 22.56 13.23
C ALA A 100 -6.14 23.88 13.08
N ASN A 101 -5.34 24.04 12.02
CA ASN A 101 -4.47 25.21 11.84
C ASN A 101 -4.98 26.25 10.83
N GLU A 102 -6.17 26.06 10.22
CA GLU A 102 -6.74 27.03 9.26
C GLU A 102 -7.84 27.92 9.86
N LEU A 103 -8.10 27.86 11.18
CA LEU A 103 -9.07 28.74 11.86
C LEU A 103 -8.43 29.84 12.72
N ILE A 104 -7.13 30.08 12.56
CA ILE A 104 -6.45 31.23 13.19
C ILE A 104 -5.58 31.92 12.13
N THR A 105 -6.21 32.69 11.25
CA THR A 105 -5.55 33.79 10.52
C THR A 105 -6.55 34.90 10.30
#